data_AF-A0A1I5QD53-F1
#
_entry.id   AF-A0A1I5QD53-F1
#
_cell.length_a   1.000
_cell.length_b   1.000
_cell.length_c   1.000
_cell.angle_alpha   90.00
_cell.angle_beta   90.00
_cell.angle_gamma   90.00
#
_symmetry.space_group_name_H-M   'P 1'
#
loop_
_entity.id
_entity.type
_entity.pdbx_description
1 polymer ?
#
loop_
_entity_poly.entity_id
_entity_poly.type
_entity_poly.pdbx_seq_one_letter_code
_entity_poly.pdbx_strand_id
1 'polypeptide(L)' 'MDSGITEIVLEVATLLAYTLLSSVLTYAGVVSEQTAIETFASGATGLAVWFLVLGAIALYGGVVAVGRDVVGARLLSLLH' A
#
# COMPACT_ATOMS: atom_id res chain seq x y z
N MET A 1 -34.16 4.24 -12.50
CA MET A 1 -33.84 4.73 -11.13
C MET A 1 -32.82 3.83 -10.40
N ASP A 2 -32.26 2.78 -11.02
CA ASP A 2 -31.26 1.89 -10.39
C ASP A 2 -29.79 2.31 -10.60
N SER A 3 -29.49 3.18 -11.58
CA SER A 3 -28.11 3.49 -11.95
C SER A 3 -27.30 4.17 -10.84
N GLY A 4 -27.92 5.05 -10.06
CA GLY A 4 -27.21 5.82 -9.03
C GLY A 4 -26.73 4.97 -7.84
N ILE A 5 -27.48 3.95 -7.44
CA ILE A 5 -27.06 3.04 -6.36
C ILE A 5 -25.92 2.15 -6.84
N THR A 6 -26.01 1.62 -8.07
CA THR A 6 -24.95 0.80 -8.66
C THR A 6 -23.64 1.58 -8.80
N GLU A 7 -23.71 2.86 -9.18
CA GLU A 7 -22.54 3.72 -9.32
C GLU A 7 -21.84 3.96 -7.97
N ILE A 8 -22.59 4.29 -6.91
CA ILE A 8 -22.05 4.46 -5.56
C ILE A 8 -21.41 3.17 -5.04
N VAL A 9 -22.08 2.02 -5.23
CA VAL A 9 -21.54 0.73 -4.79
C VAL A 9 -20.23 0.41 -5.50
N LEU A 10 -20.16 0.67 -6.81
CA LEU A 10 -18.94 0.45 -7.59
C LEU A 10 -17.79 1.36 -7.13
N GLU A 11 -18.10 2.62 -6.82
CA GLU A 11 -17.12 3.57 -6.33
C GLU A 11 -16.56 3.17 -4.95
N VAL A 12 -17.43 2.82 -4.01
CA VAL A 12 -17.03 2.32 -2.68
C VAL A 12 -16.22 1.03 -2.79
N ALA A 13 -16.65 0.08 -3.63
CA ALA A 13 -15.92 -1.17 -3.86
C ALA A 13 -14.51 -0.90 -4.41
N THR A 14 -14.39 0.06 -5.32
CA THR A 14 -13.09 0.48 -5.90
C THR A 14 -12.21 1.12 -4.83
N LEU A 15 -12.76 1.97 -3.98
CA LEU A 15 -12.03 2.62 -2.89
C LEU A 15 -11.54 1.60 -1.85
N LEU A 16 -12.36 0.60 -1.52
CA LEU A 16 -11.96 -0.52 -0.66
C LEU A 16 -10.85 -1.35 -1.30
N ALA A 17 -10.91 -1.63 -2.61
CA ALA A 17 -9.87 -2.36 -3.31
C ALA A 17 -8.51 -1.63 -3.25
N TYR A 18 -8.48 -0.32 -3.48
CA TYR A 18 -7.25 0.47 -3.35
C TYR A 18 -6.77 0.57 -1.90
N THR A 19 -7.68 0.66 -0.93
CA THR A 19 -7.33 0.63 0.51
C THR A 19 -6.67 -0.70 0.89
N LEU A 20 -7.21 -1.81 0.40
CA LEU A 20 -6.62 -3.14 0.59
C LEU A 20 -5.23 -3.23 -0.05
N LEU A 21 -5.08 -2.76 -1.30
CA LEU A 21 -3.79 -2.73 -1.98
C LEU A 21 -2.74 -1.91 -1.20
N SER A 22 -3.12 -0.71 -0.77
CA SER A 22 -2.28 0.16 0.08
C SER A 22 -1.84 -0.57 1.35
N SER A 23 -2.77 -1.27 2.01
CA SER A 23 -2.52 -1.99 3.25
C SER A 23 -1.56 -3.16 3.03
N VAL A 24 -1.77 -3.95 1.97
CA VAL A 24 -0.91 -5.08 1.62
C VAL A 24 0.52 -4.63 1.29
N LEU A 25 0.67 -3.59 0.46
CA LEU A 25 1.98 -3.04 0.11
C LEU A 25 2.71 -2.51 1.35
N THR A 26 2.00 -1.80 2.22
CA THR A 26 2.56 -1.28 3.47
C THR A 26 3.01 -2.41 4.39
N TYR A 27 2.17 -3.43 4.57
CA TYR A 27 2.49 -4.60 5.38
C TYR A 27 3.70 -5.37 4.82
N ALA A 28 3.72 -5.63 3.51
CA ALA A 28 4.84 -6.27 2.84
C ALA A 28 6.14 -5.47 3.00
N GLY A 29 6.04 -4.14 2.93
CA GLY A 29 7.17 -3.24 3.17
C GLY A 29 7.76 -3.39 4.57
N VAL A 30 6.91 -3.34 5.61
CA VAL A 30 7.32 -3.53 7.00
C VAL A 30 7.95 -4.91 7.24
N VAL A 31 7.34 -5.96 6.69
CA VAL A 31 7.89 -7.33 6.80
C VAL A 31 9.27 -7.41 6.12
N SER A 32 9.42 -6.80 4.95
CA SER A 32 10.69 -6.76 4.23
C SER A 32 11.79 -6.05 5.02
N GLU A 33 11.47 -4.94 5.71
CA GLU A 33 12.44 -4.27 6.59
C GLU A 33 12.85 -5.14 7.79
N GLN A 34 11.90 -5.85 8.41
CA GLN A 34 12.22 -6.80 9.49
C GLN A 34 13.13 -7.92 9.00
N THR A 35 12.81 -8.51 7.84
CA THR A 35 13.64 -9.55 7.21
C THR A 35 15.03 -9.02 6.87
N ALA A 36 15.15 -7.76 6.45
CA ALA A 36 16.45 -7.14 6.18
C ALA A 36 17.31 -7.06 7.45
N ILE A 37 16.72 -6.68 8.59
CA ILE A 37 17.43 -6.61 9.88
C ILE A 37 17.93 -8.00 10.29
N GLU A 38 17.06 -9.02 10.22
CA GLU A 38 17.42 -10.40 10.55
C GLU A 38 18.53 -10.94 9.63
N THR A 39 18.43 -10.64 8.33
CA THR A 39 19.41 -11.02 7.31
C THR A 39 20.75 -10.31 7.52
N PHE A 40 20.71 -9.04 7.94
CA PHE A 40 21.93 -8.30 8.25
C PHE A 40 22.63 -8.89 9.48
N ALA A 41 21.86 -9.24 10.51
CA ALA A 41 22.37 -9.88 11.73
C ALA A 41 22.99 -11.26 11.47
N SER A 42 22.53 -11.99 10.44
CA SER A 42 23.13 -13.26 10.02
C SER A 42 24.39 -13.10 9.15
N GLY A 43 24.79 -11.87 8.84
CA GLY A 43 25.99 -11.55 8.06
C GLY A 43 25.78 -11.49 6.54
N ALA A 44 24.57 -11.73 6.04
CA ALA A 44 24.25 -11.70 4.62
C ALA A 44 23.93 -10.27 4.12
N THR A 45 24.90 -9.35 4.22
CA THR A 45 24.69 -7.91 3.98
C THR A 45 24.07 -7.59 2.61
N GLY A 46 24.52 -8.25 1.53
CA GLY A 46 23.98 -7.98 0.19
C GLY A 46 22.48 -8.28 0.08
N LEU A 47 22.03 -9.38 0.71
CA LEU A 47 20.63 -9.79 0.70
C LEU A 47 19.79 -8.92 1.66
N ALA A 48 20.39 -8.44 2.75
CA ALA A 48 19.76 -7.47 3.65
C ALA A 48 19.47 -6.13 2.95
N VAL A 49 20.45 -5.61 2.19
CA VAL A 49 20.26 -4.38 1.40
C VAL A 49 19.15 -4.56 0.36
N TRP A 50 19.10 -5.72 -0.29
CA TRP A 50 18.02 -6.03 -1.22
C TRP A 50 16.63 -5.97 -0.57
N PHE A 51 16.47 -6.58 0.61
CA PHE A 51 15.21 -6.50 1.36
C PHE A 51 14.87 -5.09 1.84
N LEU A 52 15.87 -4.27 2.21
CA LEU A 52 15.62 -2.84 2.51
C LEU A 52 15.09 -2.09 1.29
N VAL A 53 15.68 -2.32 0.11
CA VAL A 53 15.23 -1.66 -1.13
C VAL A 53 13.81 -2.08 -1.49
N LEU A 54 13.50 -3.37 -1.43
CA LEU A 54 12.14 -3.86 -1.65
C LEU A 54 11.15 -3.31 -0.62
N GLY A 55 11.55 -3.24 0.64
CA GLY A 55 10.77 -2.66 1.71
C GLY A 55 10.43 -1.20 1.44
N ALA A 56 11.44 -0.39 1.11
CA ALA A 56 11.26 1.03 0.79
C ALA A 56 10.34 1.25 -0.42
N ILE A 57 10.49 0.44 -1.49
CA ILE A 57 9.61 0.51 -2.66
C ILE A 57 8.17 0.15 -2.29
N ALA A 58 7.96 -0.92 -1.53
CA ALA A 58 6.64 -1.35 -1.11
C ALA A 58 5.97 -0.34 -0.17
N LEU A 59 6.71 0.25 0.78
CA LEU A 59 6.22 1.32 1.66
C LEU A 59 5.87 2.58 0.88
N TYR A 60 6.72 3.01 -0.05
CA TYR A 60 6.41 4.17 -0.90
C TYR A 60 5.16 3.91 -1.75
N GLY A 61 5.07 2.73 -2.36
CA GLY A 61 3.92 2.31 -3.14
C GLY A 61 2.64 2.27 -2.30
N GLY A 62 2.70 1.66 -1.12
CA GLY A 62 1.57 1.55 -0.21
C GLY A 62 1.13 2.91 0.34
N VAL A 63 2.03 3.64 1.01
CA VAL A 63 1.68 4.85 1.77
C VAL A 63 1.48 6.06 0.86
N VAL A 64 2.41 6.31 -0.07
CA VAL A 64 2.40 7.52 -0.88
C VAL A 64 1.56 7.31 -2.14
N ALA A 65 1.99 6.39 -3.00
CA ALA A 65 1.39 6.28 -4.34
C ALA A 65 -0.07 5.78 -4.30
N VAL A 66 -0.41 4.83 -3.41
CA VAL A 66 -1.78 4.32 -3.32
C VAL A 66 -2.55 4.97 -2.17
N GLY A 67 -2.00 4.96 -0.95
CA GLY A 67 -2.69 5.45 0.24
C GLY A 67 -3.02 6.94 0.18
N ARG A 68 -2.02 7.79 -0.08
CA ARG A 68 -2.23 9.24 -0.17
C ARG A 68 -2.84 9.64 -1.52
N ASP A 69 -2.18 9.28 -2.62
CA ASP A 69 -2.47 9.89 -3.92
C ASP A 69 -3.72 9.31 -4.59
N VAL A 70 -4.08 8.05 -4.30
CA VAL A 70 -5.31 7.43 -4.83
C VAL A 70 -6.42 7.41 -3.79
N VAL A 71 -6.22 6.76 -2.65
CA VAL A 71 -7.28 6.59 -1.64
C VAL A 71 -7.59 7.92 -0.98
N GLY A 72 -6.58 8.65 -0.50
CA GLY A 72 -6.76 9.95 0.14
C GLY A 72 -7.44 10.97 -0.78
N ALA A 73 -6.98 11.07 -2.03
CA ALA A 73 -7.58 11.98 -3.01
C ALA A 73 -9.05 11.64 -3.31
N ARG A 74 -9.36 10.35 -3.52
CA ARG A 74 -10.75 9.91 -3.79
C ARG A 74 -11.66 10.05 -2.57
N LEU A 75 -11.14 9.79 -1.37
CA LEU A 75 -11.91 9.98 -0.14
C LEU A 75 -12.27 11.46 0.04
N LEU A 76 -11.32 12.37 -0.21
CA LEU A 76 -11.55 13.81 -0.14
C LEU A 76 -12.54 14.30 -1.20
N SER A 77 -12.54 13.73 -2.41
CA SER A 77 -13.51 14.09 -3.44
C SER A 77 -14.93 13.63 -3.12
N LEU A 78 -15.10 12.58 -2.32
CA LEU A 78 -16.41 12.11 -1.86
C LEU A 78 -16.99 12.95 -0.70
N LEU A 79 -16.16 13.74 -0.03
CA LEU A 79 -16.55 14.54 1.14
C LEU A 79 -16.92 15.99 0.80
N HIS A 80 -16.71 16.43 -0.45
CA HIS A 80 -17.08 17.76 -0.97
C HIS A 80 -18.13 17.64 -2.06
#